data_AF-W6TYS5-F1
#
_entry.id   AF-W6TYS5-F1
#
_cell.length_a   1.000
_cell.length_b   1.000
_cell.length_c   1.000
_cell.angle_alpha   90.00
_cell.angle_beta   90.00
_cell.angle_gamma   90.00
#
_symmetry.space_group_name_H-M   'P 1'
#
loop_
_entity.id
_entity.type
_entity.pdbx_description
1 polymer ?
#
loop_
_entity_poly.entity_id
_entity_poly.type
_entity_poly.pdbx_seq_one_letter_code
_entity_poly.pdbx_strand_id
1 'polypeptide(L)'
;MAELDDADIIAITREITNIKYITPDDKKRIIKEFEELIRSEKKYLKVDDKFAYELLNKSLTKTQAKEIYKKVTGLDPFLPFDYLSGIENEQLWALIRNENVQTLLVIYGYLTKEQKNMFFLC
;
A
#
# COMPACT_ATOMS: atom_id res chain seq x y z
N MET A 1 21.78 -12.11 8.85
CA MET A 1 23.18 -12.58 8.76
C MET A 1 23.78 -12.31 7.39
N ALA A 2 23.12 -12.62 6.28
CA ALA A 2 23.67 -12.35 4.93
C ALA A 2 23.93 -10.86 4.61
N GLU A 3 23.37 -9.92 5.37
CA GLU A 3 23.59 -8.48 5.23
C GLU A 3 24.46 -7.87 6.34
N LEU A 4 25.05 -8.68 7.22
CA LEU A 4 25.96 -8.22 8.27
C LEU A 4 27.41 -8.31 7.81
N ASP A 5 28.28 -7.47 8.37
CA ASP A 5 29.71 -7.57 8.11
C ASP A 5 30.35 -8.77 8.85
N ASP A 6 31.58 -9.11 8.46
CA ASP A 6 32.29 -10.26 9.02
C ASP A 6 32.54 -10.12 10.53
N ALA A 7 32.70 -8.90 11.04
CA ALA A 7 32.97 -8.65 12.45
C ALA A 7 31.72 -8.95 13.30
N ASP A 8 30.56 -8.50 12.85
CA ASP A 8 29.26 -8.78 13.48
C ASP A 8 28.91 -10.27 13.43
N ILE A 9 29.16 -10.93 12.30
CA ILE A 9 28.95 -12.38 12.17
C ILE A 9 29.81 -13.14 13.17
N ILE A 10 31.09 -12.79 13.32
CA ILE A 10 32.00 -13.41 14.30
C ILE A 10 31.52 -13.17 15.73
N ALA A 11 31.13 -11.94 16.06
CA ALA A 11 30.65 -11.60 17.40
C ALA A 11 29.39 -12.39 17.78
N ILE A 12 28.40 -12.44 16.88
CA ILE A 12 27.15 -13.18 17.10
C ILE A 12 27.43 -14.68 17.23
N THR A 13 28.26 -15.24 16.35
CA THR A 13 28.61 -16.66 16.38
C THR A 13 29.29 -17.03 17.70
N ARG A 14 30.19 -16.18 18.19
CA ARG A 14 30.86 -16.38 19.49
C ARG A 14 29.83 -16.43 20.63
N GLU A 15 28.88 -15.50 20.67
CA GLU A 15 27.86 -15.51 21.71
C GLU A 15 26.93 -16.72 21.62
N ILE A 16 26.58 -17.18 20.41
CA ILE A 16 25.81 -18.42 20.24
C ILE A 16 26.57 -19.61 20.82
N THR A 17 27.89 -19.70 20.62
CA THR A 17 28.69 -20.80 21.18
C THR A 17 28.78 -20.78 22.70
N ASN A 18 28.56 -19.63 23.34
CA ASN A 18 28.52 -19.52 24.80
C ASN A 18 27.20 -20.04 25.40
N ILE A 19 26.14 -20.14 24.61
CA ILE A 19 24.82 -20.62 25.06
C ILE A 19 24.81 -22.16 25.03
N LYS A 20 24.85 -22.78 26.20
CA LYS A 20 24.85 -24.25 26.33
C LYS A 20 23.44 -24.85 26.32
N TYR A 21 22.50 -24.22 27.01
CA TYR A 21 21.11 -24.67 27.12
C TYR A 21 20.18 -23.48 27.29
N ILE A 22 18.98 -23.58 26.72
CA ILE A 22 17.91 -22.60 26.88
C ILE A 22 16.80 -23.25 27.70
N THR A 23 16.46 -22.68 28.84
CA THR A 23 15.38 -23.18 29.69
C THR A 23 14.01 -22.85 29.08
N PRO A 24 12.93 -23.55 29.45
CA PRO A 24 11.58 -23.21 29.00
C PRO A 24 11.15 -21.78 29.36
N ASP A 25 11.57 -21.29 30.53
CA ASP A 25 11.27 -19.92 30.97
C ASP A 25 12.06 -18.87 30.17
N ASP A 26 13.34 -19.13 29.89
CA ASP A 26 14.13 -18.28 29.00
C ASP A 26 13.53 -18.24 27.59
N LYS A 27 13.09 -19.38 27.07
CA LYS A 27 12.42 -19.44 25.76
C LYS A 27 11.16 -18.57 25.72
N LYS A 28 10.31 -18.64 26.76
CA LYS A 28 9.11 -17.79 26.87
C LYS A 28 9.47 -16.31 26.94
N ARG A 29 10.50 -15.96 27.71
CA ARG A 29 10.99 -14.59 27.86
C ARG A 29 11.52 -14.02 26.53
N ILE A 30 12.37 -14.76 25.83
CA ILE A 30 12.91 -14.37 24.52
C ILE A 30 11.79 -14.12 23.52
N ILE A 31 10.79 -15.02 23.45
CA ILE A 31 9.65 -14.85 22.53
C ILE A 31 8.88 -13.57 22.87
N LYS A 32 8.62 -13.32 24.17
CA LYS A 32 7.91 -12.11 24.61
C LYS A 32 8.67 -10.83 24.27
N GLU A 33 9.98 -10.80 24.50
CA GLU A 33 10.84 -9.65 24.15
C GLU A 33 10.84 -9.40 22.64
N PHE A 34 10.90 -10.46 21.82
CA PHE A 34 10.78 -10.35 20.37
C PHE A 34 9.41 -9.83 19.92
N GLU A 35 8.32 -10.27 20.54
CA GLU A 35 6.97 -9.76 20.26
C GLU A 35 6.84 -8.26 20.58
N GLU A 36 7.42 -7.82 21.69
CA GLU A 36 7.45 -6.41 22.10
C GLU A 36 8.27 -5.56 21.13
N LEU A 37 9.44 -6.06 20.69
CA LEU A 37 10.27 -5.40 19.69
C LEU A 37 9.54 -5.25 18.35
N ILE A 38 8.97 -6.33 17.81
CA ILE A 38 8.21 -6.29 16.54
C ILE A 38 7.00 -5.35 16.66
N ARG A 39 6.35 -5.31 17.82
CA ARG A 39 5.23 -4.38 18.08
C ARG A 39 5.70 -2.93 18.06
N SER A 40 6.88 -2.65 18.61
CA SER A 40 7.46 -1.30 18.64
C SER A 40 7.97 -0.84 17.27
N GLU A 41 8.46 -1.77 16.45
CA GLU A 41 9.04 -1.50 15.13
C GLU A 41 7.99 -1.36 14.02
N LYS A 42 6.77 -1.87 14.24
CA LYS A 42 5.64 -1.60 13.35
C LYS A 42 5.35 -0.10 13.33
N LYS A 43 5.90 0.59 12.32
CA LYS A 43 5.14 1.60 11.57
C LYS A 43 3.75 1.01 11.40
N TYR A 44 2.77 1.53 12.14
CA TYR A 44 1.42 1.04 12.10
C TYR A 44 1.01 0.92 10.63
N LEU A 45 0.78 -0.33 10.18
CA LEU A 45 0.07 -0.55 8.95
C LEU A 45 -1.33 -0.02 9.25
N LYS A 46 -1.59 1.20 8.80
CA LYS A 46 -2.87 1.86 9.05
C LYS A 46 -3.91 1.05 8.28
N VAL A 47 -4.59 0.17 8.99
CA VAL A 47 -5.76 -0.54 8.48
C VAL A 47 -6.88 0.47 8.52
N ASP A 48 -7.04 1.19 7.42
CA ASP A 48 -8.18 2.06 7.19
C ASP A 48 -9.04 1.52 6.05
N ASP A 49 -10.18 2.17 5.85
CA ASP A 49 -11.17 1.78 4.85
C ASP A 49 -10.58 1.71 3.43
N LYS A 50 -9.58 2.55 3.14
CA LYS A 50 -8.81 2.51 1.89
C LYS A 50 -7.99 1.22 1.78
N PHE A 51 -7.32 0.79 2.84
CA PHE A 51 -6.59 -0.47 2.87
C PHE A 51 -7.52 -1.67 2.60
N ALA A 52 -8.73 -1.68 3.20
CA ALA A 52 -9.71 -2.73 2.94
C ALA A 52 -10.15 -2.78 1.47
N TYR A 53 -10.40 -1.62 0.86
CA TYR A 53 -10.75 -1.55 -0.56
C TYR A 53 -9.60 -1.96 -1.48
N GLU A 54 -8.36 -1.56 -1.18
CA GLU A 54 -7.18 -1.98 -1.93
C GLU A 54 -6.95 -3.49 -1.85
N LEU A 55 -7.19 -4.09 -0.68
CA LEU A 55 -7.10 -5.54 -0.52
C LEU A 55 -8.14 -6.27 -1.37
N LEU A 56 -9.39 -5.78 -1.40
CA LEU A 56 -10.44 -6.32 -2.28
C LEU A 56 -10.03 -6.27 -3.76
N ASN A 57 -9.43 -5.16 -4.21
CA ASN A 57 -8.95 -5.01 -5.59
C ASN A 57 -7.74 -5.89 -5.94
N LYS A 58 -6.96 -6.35 -4.94
CA LYS A 58 -5.86 -7.31 -5.16
C LYS A 58 -6.37 -8.75 -5.31
N SER A 59 -7.52 -9.07 -4.73
CA SER A 59 -8.07 -10.43 -4.69
C SER A 59 -9.20 -10.67 -5.67
N LEU A 60 -9.83 -9.61 -6.18
CA LEU A 60 -11.03 -9.68 -7.02
C LEU A 60 -10.92 -8.76 -8.23
N THR A 61 -11.81 -8.92 -9.20
CA THR A 61 -11.96 -7.94 -10.27
C THR A 61 -12.47 -6.60 -9.73
N LYS A 62 -12.11 -5.48 -10.38
CA LYS A 62 -12.49 -4.12 -9.96
C LYS A 62 -14.00 -3.97 -9.72
N THR A 63 -14.82 -4.58 -10.57
CA THR A 63 -16.29 -4.57 -10.45
C THR A 63 -16.76 -5.30 -9.20
N GLN A 64 -16.24 -6.51 -8.94
CA GLN A 64 -16.60 -7.30 -7.76
C GLN A 64 -16.15 -6.64 -6.46
N ALA A 65 -14.93 -6.08 -6.44
CA ALA A 65 -14.42 -5.33 -5.30
C ALA A 65 -15.31 -4.12 -4.97
N LYS A 66 -15.74 -3.37 -5.98
CA LYS A 66 -16.66 -2.23 -5.83
C LYS A 66 -18.02 -2.64 -5.28
N GLU A 67 -18.61 -3.71 -5.80
CA GLU A 67 -19.90 -4.21 -5.30
C GLU A 67 -19.84 -4.69 -3.86
N ILE A 68 -18.81 -5.47 -3.51
CA ILE A 68 -18.65 -5.99 -2.15
C ILE A 68 -18.39 -4.86 -1.17
N TYR A 69 -17.51 -3.92 -1.52
CA TYR A 69 -17.24 -2.76 -0.68
C TYR A 69 -18.51 -1.94 -0.44
N LYS A 70 -19.29 -1.65 -1.49
CA LYS A 70 -20.56 -0.91 -1.38
C LYS A 70 -21.59 -1.63 -0.51
N LYS A 71 -21.65 -2.97 -0.57
CA LYS A 71 -22.52 -3.78 0.30
C LYS A 71 -22.13 -3.68 1.77
N VAL A 72 -20.83 -3.56 2.07
CA VAL A 72 -20.30 -3.53 3.44
C VAL A 72 -20.36 -2.14 4.06
N THR A 73 -19.97 -1.10 3.31
CA THR A 73 -19.84 0.26 3.84
C THR A 73 -21.06 1.12 3.55
N GLY A 74 -21.91 0.74 2.59
CA GLY A 74 -23.01 1.58 2.09
C GLY A 74 -22.55 2.80 1.27
N LEU A 75 -21.23 2.96 1.10
CA LEU A 75 -20.62 4.08 0.40
C LEU A 75 -20.10 3.63 -0.97
N ASP A 76 -20.17 4.54 -1.96
CA ASP A 76 -19.42 4.33 -3.19
C ASP A 76 -17.94 4.60 -2.90
N PRO A 77 -17.03 3.66 -3.21
CA PRO A 77 -15.62 3.85 -2.91
C PRO A 77 -15.10 5.10 -3.62
N PHE A 78 -14.58 6.06 -2.86
CA PHE A 78 -14.01 7.28 -3.40
C PHE A 78 -12.75 6.94 -4.18
N LEU A 79 -12.87 6.86 -5.50
CA LEU A 79 -11.73 6.78 -6.40
C LEU A 79 -11.38 8.20 -6.84
N PRO A 80 -10.14 8.66 -6.62
CA PRO A 80 -9.70 9.96 -7.11
C PRO A 80 -10.02 10.08 -8.60
N PHE A 81 -10.63 11.19 -9.00
CA PHE A 81 -10.96 11.50 -10.40
C PHE A 81 -11.97 10.56 -11.09
N ASP A 82 -12.69 9.68 -10.37
CA ASP A 82 -13.72 8.82 -10.98
C ASP A 82 -14.81 9.65 -11.71
N TYR A 83 -15.07 10.85 -11.19
CA TYR A 83 -16.01 11.81 -11.78
C TYR A 83 -15.59 12.27 -13.18
N LEU A 84 -14.31 12.21 -13.54
CA LEU A 84 -13.85 12.59 -14.87
C LEU A 84 -14.36 11.65 -15.95
N SER A 85 -14.67 10.38 -15.62
CA SER A 85 -15.11 9.39 -16.60
C SER A 85 -16.43 9.73 -17.30
N GLY A 86 -17.28 10.56 -16.69
CA GLY A 86 -18.57 10.97 -17.22
C GLY A 86 -18.64 12.39 -17.79
N ILE A 87 -17.52 13.11 -17.84
CA ILE A 87 -17.48 14.52 -18.27
C ILE A 87 -17.19 14.62 -19.78
N GLU A 88 -17.89 15.54 -20.46
CA GLU A 88 -17.69 15.87 -21.87
C GLU A 88 -16.28 16.43 -22.14
N ASN A 89 -15.76 16.20 -23.35
CA ASN A 89 -14.39 16.55 -23.72
C ASN A 89 -14.04 18.03 -23.51
N GLU A 90 -14.96 18.94 -23.85
CA GLU A 90 -14.78 20.38 -23.70
C GLU A 90 -14.66 20.79 -22.22
N GLN A 91 -15.46 20.15 -21.36
CA GLN A 91 -15.44 20.39 -19.92
C GLN A 91 -14.17 19.79 -19.28
N LEU A 92 -13.76 18.60 -19.73
CA LEU A 92 -12.51 17.99 -19.31
C LEU A 92 -11.32 18.89 -19.68
N TRP A 93 -11.28 19.41 -20.91
CA TRP A 93 -10.22 20.30 -21.38
C TRP A 93 -10.15 21.59 -20.55
N ALA A 94 -11.31 22.19 -20.25
CA ALA A 94 -11.39 23.39 -19.42
C ALA A 94 -10.83 23.18 -18.00
N LEU A 95 -10.98 21.98 -17.44
CA LEU A 95 -10.46 21.62 -16.12
C LEU A 95 -8.94 21.44 -16.10
N ILE A 96 -8.38 20.82 -17.15
CA ILE A 96 -6.97 20.41 -17.15
C ILE A 96 -6.03 21.44 -17.81
N ARG A 97 -6.55 22.37 -18.63
CA ARG A 97 -5.73 23.30 -19.45
C ARG A 97 -4.73 24.16 -18.67
N ASN A 98 -5.00 24.46 -17.40
CA ASN A 98 -4.18 25.33 -16.56
C ASN A 98 -3.42 24.56 -15.46
N GLU A 99 -3.48 23.22 -15.50
CA GLU A 99 -2.80 22.37 -14.53
C GLU A 99 -1.33 22.14 -14.91
N ASN A 100 -0.50 21.88 -13.90
CA ASN A 100 0.91 21.59 -14.13
C ASN A 100 1.12 20.15 -14.64
N VAL A 101 2.28 19.89 -15.25
CA VAL A 101 2.64 18.59 -15.85
C VAL A 101 2.50 17.42 -14.87
N GLN A 102 2.83 17.62 -13.58
CA GLN A 102 2.72 16.55 -12.58
C GLN A 102 1.25 16.21 -12.28
N THR A 103 0.39 17.21 -12.12
CA THR A 103 -1.05 17.01 -11.94
C THR A 103 -1.66 16.32 -13.17
N LEU A 104 -1.27 16.77 -14.37
CA LEU A 104 -1.70 16.19 -15.64
C LEU A 104 -1.33 14.70 -15.77
N LEU A 105 -0.12 14.31 -15.35
CA LEU A 105 0.30 12.90 -15.34
C LEU A 105 -0.54 12.03 -14.41
N VAL A 106 -0.87 12.56 -13.23
CA VAL A 106 -1.74 11.86 -12.28
C VAL A 106 -3.13 11.69 -12.89
N ILE A 107 -3.75 12.77 -13.38
CA ILE A 107 -5.09 12.75 -13.99
C ILE A 107 -5.13 11.79 -15.18
N TYR A 108 -4.12 11.82 -16.06
CA TYR A 108 -4.01 10.95 -17.23
C TYR A 108 -4.12 9.46 -16.86
N GLY A 109 -3.61 9.03 -15.70
CA GLY A 109 -3.75 7.65 -15.22
C GLY A 109 -5.21 7.19 -15.07
N TYR A 110 -6.13 8.12 -14.76
CA TYR A 110 -7.54 7.84 -14.44
C TYR A 110 -8.49 8.08 -15.60
N LEU A 111 -8.03 8.66 -16.72
CA LEU A 111 -8.88 8.92 -17.90
C LEU A 111 -9.24 7.64 -18.66
N THR A 112 -10.42 7.65 -19.29
CA THR A 112 -10.86 6.58 -20.20
C THR A 112 -9.99 6.53 -21.46
N LYS A 113 -10.09 5.43 -22.23
CA LYS A 113 -9.32 5.29 -23.47
C LYS A 113 -9.64 6.40 -24.48
N GLU A 114 -10.91 6.80 -24.60
CA GLU A 114 -11.30 7.90 -25.49
C GLU A 114 -10.72 9.24 -25.02
N GLN A 115 -10.80 9.54 -23.73
CA GLN A 115 -10.29 10.79 -23.15
C GLN A 115 -8.77 10.91 -23.28
N LYS A 116 -8.04 9.80 -23.15
CA LYS A 116 -6.58 9.76 -23.37
C LYS A 116 -6.20 10.10 -24.80
N ASN A 117 -6.98 9.66 -25.79
CA ASN A 117 -6.70 9.98 -27.19
C ASN A 117 -6.82 11.49 -27.45
N MET A 118 -7.78 12.17 -26.81
CA MET A 118 -7.90 13.64 -26.89
C MET A 118 -6.68 14.34 -26.31
N PHE A 119 -6.14 13.81 -25.21
CA PHE A 119 -5.00 14.39 -24.48
C PHE A 119 -3.74 14.56 -25.35
N PHE A 120 -3.52 13.68 -26.34
CA PHE A 120 -2.39 13.76 -27.28
C PHE A 120 -2.69 14.51 -28.58
N LEU A 121 -3.95 14.91 -28.80
CA LEU A 121 -4.40 15.60 -30.01
C LEU A 121 -4.50 17.13 -29.82
N CYS A 122 -4.12 17.63 -28.63
CA CYS A 122 -4.05 19.05 -28.29
C CYS A 122 -2.60 19.54 -28.19
#